data_AF-A0A1R4HJU6-F1
#
_entry.id   AF-A0A1R4HJU6-F1
#
_cell.length_a   1.000
_cell.length_b   1.000
_cell.length_c   1.000
_cell.angle_alpha   90.00
_cell.angle_beta   90.00
_cell.angle_gamma   90.00
#
_symmetry.space_group_name_H-M   'P 1'
#
loop_
_entity.id
_entity.type
_entity.pdbx_description
1 polymer ?
#
loop_
_entity_poly.entity_id
_entity_poly.type
_entity_poly.pdbx_seq_one_letter_code
_entity_poly.pdbx_strand_id
1 'polypeptide(L)'
;MKITTTQLTGLSAAILLIGASFGAYAGESHMAEALKHAEAAAKSADGKAVDTVVKHAQAAKEHADAAKEHLDAGITSLNDAIDHGKMKHADLAKKSADEAVMHLKAAQ
;
A
#
# COMPACT_ATOMS: atom_id res chain seq x y z
N MET A 1 30.95 -58.45 -14.47
CA MET A 1 30.19 -57.42 -13.72
C MET A 1 30.06 -56.21 -14.63
N LYS A 2 28.82 -55.88 -15.03
CA LYS A 2 28.47 -54.77 -15.94
C LYS A 2 28.52 -53.45 -15.18
N ILE A 3 29.07 -52.38 -15.76
CA ILE A 3 28.48 -51.05 -15.64
C ILE A 3 28.67 -50.34 -16.99
N THR A 4 27.53 -50.10 -17.65
CA THR A 4 27.37 -49.37 -18.92
C THR A 4 26.64 -48.07 -18.60
N THR A 5 27.07 -46.97 -19.25
CA THR A 5 26.28 -45.80 -19.73
C THR A 5 25.50 -45.00 -18.64
N THR A 6 25.25 -43.69 -18.69
CA THR A 6 25.17 -42.66 -19.74
C THR A 6 25.22 -41.30 -19.02
N GLN A 7 25.89 -40.31 -19.60
CA GLN A 7 25.74 -38.90 -19.23
C GLN A 7 24.29 -38.46 -19.48
N LEU A 8 23.59 -37.97 -18.47
CA LEU A 8 22.28 -37.33 -18.63
C LEU A 8 22.39 -35.85 -18.23
N THR A 9 22.86 -35.03 -19.16
CA THR A 9 22.54 -33.61 -19.21
C THR A 9 21.07 -33.47 -19.55
N GLY A 10 20.27 -32.84 -18.68
CA GLY A 10 18.85 -32.63 -19.00
C GLY A 10 18.02 -31.96 -17.92
N LEU A 11 17.87 -30.64 -18.08
CA LEU A 11 16.66 -29.86 -17.86
C LEU A 11 16.26 -29.47 -16.42
N SER A 12 16.49 -28.18 -16.17
CA SER A 12 15.76 -27.32 -15.24
C SER A 12 14.26 -27.62 -15.20
N ALA A 13 13.74 -27.92 -14.01
CA ALA A 13 12.32 -27.79 -13.70
C ALA A 13 12.20 -26.90 -12.47
N ALA A 14 12.17 -25.58 -12.74
CA ALA A 14 11.55 -24.64 -11.85
C ALA A 14 10.08 -25.03 -11.69
N ILE A 15 9.57 -25.01 -10.46
CA ILE A 15 8.24 -24.56 -10.04
C ILE A 15 8.26 -24.59 -8.51
N LEU A 16 8.74 -23.50 -7.93
CA LEU A 16 8.48 -23.15 -6.53
C LEU A 16 7.11 -22.46 -6.52
N LEU A 17 6.05 -23.27 -6.49
CA LEU A 17 4.67 -22.78 -6.37
C LEU A 17 4.44 -22.42 -4.89
N ILE A 18 4.98 -21.28 -4.45
CA ILE A 18 4.62 -20.68 -3.16
C ILE A 18 3.36 -19.85 -3.37
N GLY A 19 2.35 -20.16 -2.57
CA GLY A 19 0.96 -19.78 -2.75
C GLY A 19 0.72 -18.29 -2.91
N ALA A 20 0.06 -17.95 -4.01
CA ALA A 20 -0.79 -16.76 -4.07
C ALA A 20 -2.13 -17.16 -3.44
N SER A 21 -2.27 -16.92 -2.14
CA SER A 21 -3.59 -16.76 -1.54
C SER A 21 -4.31 -15.68 -2.33
N PHE A 22 -5.41 -16.05 -2.96
CA PHE A 22 -6.31 -15.12 -3.63
C PHE A 22 -6.96 -14.22 -2.57
N GLY A 23 -6.24 -13.17 -2.17
CA GLY A 23 -6.84 -12.01 -1.53
C GLY A 23 -7.75 -11.35 -2.54
N ALA A 24 -9.03 -11.20 -2.19
CA ALA A 24 -9.95 -10.38 -2.96
C ALA A 24 -9.29 -9.01 -3.21
N TYR A 25 -9.04 -8.67 -4.47
CA TYR A 25 -8.47 -7.39 -4.86
C TYR A 25 -9.53 -6.31 -4.62
N ALA A 26 -9.67 -5.87 -3.37
CA ALA A 26 -10.13 -4.52 -3.11
C ALA A 26 -9.15 -3.59 -3.81
N GLY A 27 -9.65 -2.62 -4.59
CA GLY A 27 -8.79 -1.69 -5.32
C GLY A 27 -7.70 -1.13 -4.42
N GLU A 28 -6.50 -0.97 -4.96
CA GLU A 28 -5.35 -0.61 -4.17
C GLU A 28 -5.53 0.77 -3.52
N SER A 29 -5.35 0.78 -2.21
CA SER A 29 -5.14 1.92 -1.32
C SER A 29 -4.39 3.11 -1.93
N HIS A 30 -4.79 4.36 -1.61
CA HIS A 30 -3.94 5.52 -1.91
C HIS A 30 -2.56 5.38 -1.26
N MET A 31 -2.50 4.90 -0.01
CA MET A 31 -1.22 4.66 0.69
C MET A 31 -0.39 3.55 0.01
N ALA A 32 -1.01 2.46 -0.45
CA ALA A 32 -0.26 1.39 -1.13
C ALA A 32 0.25 1.82 -2.51
N GLU A 33 -0.55 2.54 -3.31
CA GLU A 33 -0.08 3.04 -4.61
C GLU A 33 1.01 4.10 -4.43
N ALA A 34 0.89 4.97 -3.41
CA ALA A 34 1.94 5.92 -3.06
C ALA A 34 3.26 5.19 -2.75
N LEU A 35 3.21 4.15 -1.89
CA LEU A 35 4.38 3.36 -1.51
C LEU A 35 4.98 2.63 -2.72
N LYS A 36 4.15 1.94 -3.52
CA LYS A 36 4.56 1.22 -4.72
C LYS A 36 5.30 2.11 -5.70
N HIS A 37 4.78 3.31 -5.97
CA HIS A 37 5.43 4.27 -6.84
C HIS A 37 6.70 4.86 -6.23
N ALA A 38 6.71 5.17 -4.93
CA ALA A 38 7.91 5.64 -4.25
C ALA A 38 9.05 4.60 -4.29
N GLU A 39 8.74 3.32 -4.09
CA GLU A 39 9.70 2.23 -4.23
C GLU A 39 10.22 2.09 -5.66
N ALA A 40 9.34 2.20 -6.67
CA ALA A 40 9.75 2.16 -8.07
C ALA A 40 10.69 3.32 -8.43
N ALA A 41 10.42 4.52 -7.90
CA ALA A 41 11.32 5.67 -8.03
C ALA A 41 12.68 5.40 -7.35
N ALA A 42 12.68 4.86 -6.13
CA ALA A 42 13.90 4.59 -5.37
C ALA A 42 14.77 3.47 -5.96
N LYS A 43 14.15 2.46 -6.59
CA LYS A 43 14.83 1.34 -7.25
C LYS A 43 15.37 1.69 -8.65
N SER A 44 14.99 2.84 -9.21
CA SER A 44 15.46 3.30 -10.52
C SER A 44 16.92 3.74 -10.42
N ALA A 45 17.84 2.79 -10.63
CA ALA A 45 19.27 3.03 -10.68
C ALA A 45 19.68 3.55 -12.07
N ASP A 46 20.49 4.60 -12.09
CA ASP A 46 21.25 5.18 -13.21
C ASP A 46 20.68 6.45 -13.84
N GLY A 47 21.57 7.40 -14.15
CA GLY A 47 21.26 8.74 -14.69
C GLY A 47 20.54 8.79 -16.04
N LYS A 48 20.26 7.64 -16.66
CA LYS A 48 19.37 7.51 -17.84
C LYS A 48 17.90 7.27 -17.45
N ALA A 49 17.63 7.04 -16.15
CA ALA A 49 16.31 6.77 -15.58
C ALA A 49 15.72 7.97 -14.83
N VAL A 50 16.28 9.18 -14.97
CA VAL A 50 15.79 10.38 -14.27
C VAL A 50 14.31 10.65 -14.60
N ASP A 51 13.90 10.52 -15.86
CA ASP A 51 12.50 10.69 -16.26
C ASP A 51 11.58 9.64 -15.60
N THR A 52 12.06 8.40 -15.43
CA THR A 52 11.34 7.33 -14.74
C THR A 52 11.22 7.62 -13.24
N VAL A 53 12.29 8.11 -12.60
CA VAL A 53 12.28 8.57 -11.21
C VAL A 53 11.25 9.68 -11.03
N VAL A 54 11.26 10.70 -11.89
CA VAL A 54 10.33 11.83 -11.84
C VAL A 54 8.88 11.34 -11.99
N LYS A 55 8.60 10.50 -12.99
CA LYS A 55 7.25 9.96 -13.23
C LYS A 55 6.72 9.20 -12.01
N HIS A 56 7.52 8.29 -11.45
CA HIS A 56 7.09 7.52 -10.28
C HIS A 56 7.00 8.39 -9.02
N ALA A 57 7.91 9.35 -8.82
CA ALA A 57 7.81 10.28 -7.69
C ALA A 57 6.57 11.17 -7.77
N GLN A 58 6.19 11.65 -8.96
CA GLN A 58 4.95 12.41 -9.19
C GLN A 58 3.71 11.59 -8.84
N ALA A 59 3.60 10.37 -9.37
CA ALA A 59 2.49 9.47 -9.06
C ALA A 59 2.43 9.14 -7.56
N ALA A 60 3.58 8.86 -6.94
CA ALA A 60 3.65 8.63 -5.49
C ALA A 60 3.12 9.83 -4.70
N LYS A 61 3.50 11.05 -5.11
CA LYS A 61 3.05 12.29 -4.48
C LYS A 61 1.54 12.49 -4.64
N GLU A 62 0.98 12.28 -5.83
CA GLU A 62 -0.46 12.42 -6.07
C GLU A 62 -1.28 11.50 -5.16
N HIS A 63 -0.89 10.23 -5.06
CA HIS A 63 -1.56 9.30 -4.15
C HIS A 63 -1.33 9.65 -2.68
N ALA A 64 -0.12 10.09 -2.30
CA ALA A 64 0.17 10.53 -0.94
C ALA A 64 -0.62 11.78 -0.53
N ASP A 65 -0.82 12.73 -1.44
CA ASP A 65 -1.64 13.92 -1.19
C ASP A 65 -3.11 13.54 -0.98
N ALA A 66 -3.65 12.64 -1.80
CA ALA A 66 -5.01 12.13 -1.60
C ALA A 66 -5.18 11.39 -0.26
N ALA A 67 -4.22 10.54 0.10
CA ALA A 67 -4.20 9.89 1.42
C ALA A 67 -4.10 10.94 2.55
N LYS A 68 -3.28 11.98 2.37
CA LYS A 68 -3.09 13.06 3.34
C LYS A 68 -4.38 13.83 3.60
N GLU A 69 -5.15 14.17 2.57
CA GLU A 69 -6.44 14.87 2.75
C GLU A 69 -7.39 14.08 3.67
N HIS A 70 -7.46 12.76 3.46
CA HIS A 70 -8.26 11.89 4.32
C HIS A 70 -7.65 11.70 5.71
N LEU A 71 -6.33 11.62 5.86
CA LEU A 71 -5.68 11.57 7.16
C LEU A 71 -5.95 12.84 7.99
N ASP A 72 -5.84 14.02 7.37
CA ASP A 72 -6.09 15.31 8.03
C ASP A 72 -7.56 15.43 8.47
N ALA A 73 -8.50 15.00 7.61
CA ALA A 73 -9.93 14.97 7.95
C ALA A 73 -10.24 13.95 9.07
N GLY A 74 -9.60 12.79 9.05
CA GLY A 74 -9.71 11.77 10.09
C GLY A 74 -9.17 12.28 11.44
N ILE A 75 -8.02 12.95 11.45
CA ILE A 75 -7.45 13.59 12.65
C ILE A 75 -8.39 14.65 13.21
N THR A 76 -8.97 15.49 12.34
CA THR A 76 -9.95 16.49 12.75
C THR A 76 -11.16 15.84 13.44
N SER A 77 -11.71 14.79 12.82
CA SER A 77 -12.85 14.04 13.38
C SER A 77 -12.51 13.35 14.71
N LEU A 78 -11.27 12.87 14.89
CA LEU A 78 -10.80 12.32 16.17
C LEU A 78 -10.71 13.39 17.26
N ASN A 79 -10.24 14.60 16.91
CA ASN A 79 -10.20 15.72 17.86
C ASN A 79 -11.62 16.09 18.31
N ASP A 80 -12.58 16.14 17.39
CA ASP A 80 -13.99 16.41 17.70
C ASP A 80 -14.58 15.29 18.58
N ALA A 81 -14.26 14.03 18.30
CA ALA A 81 -14.67 12.89 19.12
C ALA A 81 -14.13 13.00 20.56
N ILE A 82 -12.86 13.41 20.71
CA ILE A 82 -12.22 13.62 22.00
C ILE A 82 -12.91 14.76 22.76
N ASP A 83 -13.15 15.89 22.11
CA ASP A 83 -13.72 17.07 22.77
C ASP A 83 -15.18 16.85 23.17
N HIS A 84 -16.01 16.27 22.30
CA HIS A 84 -17.36 15.83 22.67
C HIS A 84 -17.33 14.75 23.78
N GLY A 85 -16.36 13.85 23.76
CA GLY A 85 -16.16 12.85 24.81
C GLY A 85 -15.86 13.47 26.18
N LYS A 86 -15.00 14.49 26.23
CA LYS A 86 -14.69 15.25 27.45
C LYS A 86 -15.94 15.95 28.01
N MET A 87 -16.81 16.45 27.13
CA MET A 87 -18.09 17.08 27.49
C MET A 87 -19.21 16.09 27.85
N LYS A 88 -18.94 14.78 27.81
CA LYS A 88 -19.94 13.70 27.99
C LYS A 88 -21.06 13.71 26.93
N HIS A 89 -20.82 14.27 25.75
CA HIS A 89 -21.74 14.24 24.60
C HIS A 89 -21.59 12.92 23.84
N ALA A 90 -22.09 11.82 24.40
CA ALA A 90 -21.83 10.46 23.91
C ALA A 90 -22.17 10.26 22.41
N ASP A 91 -23.34 10.74 21.97
CA ASP A 91 -23.79 10.55 20.58
C ASP A 91 -22.93 11.31 19.57
N LEU A 92 -22.53 12.54 19.90
CA LEU A 92 -21.65 13.37 19.04
C LEU A 92 -20.22 12.82 19.01
N ALA A 93 -19.72 12.34 20.16
CA ALA A 93 -18.42 11.68 20.23
C ALA A 93 -18.38 10.44 19.34
N LYS A 94 -19.44 9.61 19.39
CA LYS A 94 -19.57 8.44 18.53
C LYS A 94 -19.66 8.81 17.05
N LYS A 95 -20.47 9.80 16.69
CA LYS A 95 -20.60 10.27 15.29
C LYS A 95 -19.25 10.73 14.73
N SER A 96 -18.50 11.51 15.49
CA SER A 96 -17.18 12.01 15.08
C SER A 96 -16.16 10.86 14.97
N ALA A 97 -16.23 9.87 15.85
CA ALA A 97 -15.40 8.66 15.74
C ALA A 97 -15.76 7.81 14.51
N ASP A 98 -17.05 7.67 14.17
CA ASP A 98 -17.50 6.97 12.97
C ASP A 98 -17.03 7.70 11.68
N GLU A 99 -17.05 9.03 11.66
CA GLU A 99 -16.50 9.87 10.58
C GLU A 99 -14.98 9.71 10.44
N ALA A 100 -14.25 9.67 11.57
CA ALA A 100 -12.82 9.38 11.56
C ALA A 100 -12.52 8.03 10.91
N VAL A 101 -13.29 6.98 11.25
CA VAL A 101 -13.13 5.64 10.66
C VAL A 101 -13.36 5.67 9.15
N MET A 102 -14.35 6.41 8.67
CA MET A 102 -14.59 6.55 7.23
C MET A 102 -13.38 7.16 6.51
N HIS A 103 -12.86 8.28 7.03
CA HIS A 103 -11.71 8.95 6.45
C HIS A 103 -10.44 8.09 6.50
N LEU A 104 -10.14 7.44 7.63
CA LEU A 104 -8.96 6.59 7.76
C LEU A 104 -9.01 5.34 6.87
N LYS A 105 -10.20 4.87 6.51
CA LYS A 105 -10.38 3.81 5.51
C LYS A 105 -10.18 4.31 4.09
N ALA A 106 -10.58 5.55 3.80
CA ALA A 106 -10.41 6.16 2.47
C ALA A 106 -8.97 6.60 2.19
N ALA A 107 -8.19 6.92 3.24
CA ALA A 107 -6.75 7.13 3.11
C ALA A 107 -6.00 5.83 2.78
N GLN A 108 -6.54 4.71 3.26
CA GLN A 108 -6.03 3.36 3.05
C GLN A 108 -6.51 2.76 1.75
#